data_AF-A0AAU8L2U2-F1
#
_entry.id   AF-A0AAU8L2U2-F1
#
_cell.length_a   1.000
_cell.length_b   1.000
_cell.length_c   1.000
_cell.angle_alpha   90.00
_cell.angle_beta   90.00
_cell.angle_gamma   90.00
#
_symmetry.space_group_name_H-M   'P 1'
#
loop_
_entity.id
_entity.type
_entity.pdbx_description
1 polymer ?
#
loop_
_entity_poly.entity_id
_entity_poly.type
_entity_poly.pdbx_seq_one_letter_code
_entity_poly.pdbx_strand_id
1 'polypeptide(L)'
;MILISPQTAESLYWMGRYIQRAESMTRLIIALFDKIIDENFNEAKDLYEKLGIALHYTSSQAFLRKSVFELDFISLLYVINTARENAILTRSHLPNRMFSRINALYLKYQAAKEEPTVSIYWLESTLQELDAIWGNLELSLVESKEAPLIELGKVVERMDLSIRLFDSIEAAVWDTEKLNVIADKIRPGHKKILLSSSQKAKALATINSVFGALITSHES
;
A
#
# COMPACT_ATOMS: atom_id res chain seq x y z
N MET A 1 -23.19 -8.60 -3.88
CA MET A 1 -22.01 -8.84 -4.73
C MET A 1 -21.83 -7.63 -5.61
N ILE A 2 -20.64 -7.04 -5.63
CA ILE A 2 -20.32 -5.92 -6.53
C ILE A 2 -20.26 -6.46 -7.97
N LEU A 3 -20.96 -5.79 -8.90
CA LEU A 3 -21.06 -6.20 -10.30
C LEU A 3 -20.16 -5.30 -11.17
N ILE A 4 -18.88 -5.66 -11.28
CA ILE A 4 -17.89 -5.03 -12.18
C ILE A 4 -17.03 -6.11 -12.84
N SER A 5 -16.28 -5.77 -13.89
CA SER A 5 -15.38 -6.75 -14.51
C SER A 5 -14.28 -7.20 -13.54
N PRO A 6 -13.80 -8.47 -13.62
CA PRO A 6 -12.70 -8.95 -12.80
C PRO A 6 -11.44 -8.06 -12.89
N GLN A 7 -11.12 -7.56 -14.08
CA GLN A 7 -9.96 -6.69 -14.30
C GLN A 7 -10.11 -5.33 -13.59
N THR A 8 -11.32 -4.74 -13.63
CA THR A 8 -11.59 -3.48 -12.90
C THR A 8 -11.52 -3.72 -11.39
N ALA A 9 -12.07 -4.83 -10.90
CA ALA A 9 -11.99 -5.19 -9.49
C ALA A 9 -10.56 -5.36 -9.01
N GLU A 10 -9.75 -6.06 -9.81
CA GLU A 10 -8.33 -6.28 -9.54
C GLU A 10 -7.55 -4.97 -9.51
N SER A 11 -7.81 -4.08 -10.48
CA SER A 11 -7.15 -2.77 -10.55
C SER A 11 -7.48 -1.90 -9.33
N LEU A 12 -8.75 -1.87 -8.88
CA LEU A 12 -9.16 -1.12 -7.69
C LEU A 12 -8.51 -1.68 -6.41
N TYR A 13 -8.49 -3.01 -6.27
CA TYR A 13 -7.85 -3.69 -5.15
C TYR A 13 -6.34 -3.39 -5.09
N TRP A 14 -5.62 -3.56 -6.20
CA TRP A 14 -4.20 -3.28 -6.26
C TRP A 14 -3.87 -1.80 -6.09
N MET A 15 -4.70 -0.89 -6.60
CA MET A 15 -4.56 0.54 -6.31
C MET A 15 -4.57 0.81 -4.80
N GLY A 16 -5.53 0.24 -4.07
CA GLY A 16 -5.59 0.35 -2.61
C GLY A 16 -4.33 -0.17 -1.92
N ARG A 17 -3.81 -1.31 -2.38
CA ARG A 17 -2.52 -1.84 -1.88
C ARG A 17 -1.37 -0.89 -2.14
N TYR A 18 -1.21 -0.40 -3.37
CA TYR A 18 -0.08 0.46 -3.71
C TYR A 18 -0.12 1.83 -3.01
N ILE A 19 -1.30 2.42 -2.81
CA ILE A 19 -1.43 3.65 -2.01
C ILE A 19 -1.01 3.38 -0.55
N GLN A 20 -1.48 2.27 0.05
CA GLN A 20 -1.10 1.92 1.43
C GLN A 20 0.39 1.60 1.54
N ARG A 21 0.97 0.95 0.52
CA ARG A 21 2.41 0.69 0.45
C ARG A 21 3.19 1.99 0.38
N ALA A 22 2.78 2.94 -0.45
CA ALA A 22 3.43 4.25 -0.54
C ALA A 22 3.43 4.94 0.84
N GLU A 23 2.31 4.90 1.57
CA GLU A 23 2.21 5.49 2.90
C GLU A 23 3.13 4.80 3.90
N SER A 24 3.03 3.47 4.03
CA SER A 24 3.84 2.68 4.96
C SER A 24 5.33 2.82 4.68
N MET A 25 5.74 2.76 3.41
CA MET A 25 7.13 2.90 3.02
C MET A 25 7.64 4.34 3.22
N THR A 26 6.81 5.36 3.01
CA THR A 26 7.21 6.76 3.29
C THR A 26 7.48 6.94 4.78
N ARG A 27 6.58 6.48 5.66
CA ARG A 27 6.78 6.50 7.12
C ARG A 27 8.04 5.74 7.52
N LEU A 28 8.25 4.58 6.92
CA LEU A 28 9.40 3.74 7.20
C LEU A 28 10.72 4.39 6.77
N ILE A 29 10.77 4.98 5.57
CA ILE A 29 11.96 5.65 5.06
C ILE A 29 12.36 6.81 5.97
N ILE A 30 11.40 7.61 6.44
CA ILE A 30 11.64 8.71 7.38
C ILE A 30 12.22 8.16 8.69
N ALA A 31 11.58 7.16 9.31
CA ALA A 31 12.06 6.58 10.55
C ALA A 31 13.45 5.94 10.41
N LEU A 32 13.71 5.25 9.30
CA LEU A 32 15.02 4.65 9.02
C LEU A 32 16.10 5.69 8.77
N PHE A 33 15.76 6.83 8.17
CA PHE A 33 16.73 7.90 7.96
C PHE A 33 17.30 8.40 9.29
N ASP A 34 16.44 8.62 10.29
CA ASP A 34 16.86 9.00 11.64
C ASP A 34 17.76 7.93 12.26
N LYS A 35 17.36 6.65 12.16
CA LYS A 35 18.16 5.51 12.67
C LYS A 35 19.53 5.38 12.00
N ILE A 36 19.62 5.60 10.69
CA ILE A 36 20.89 5.52 9.95
C ILE A 36 21.85 6.64 10.36
N ILE A 37 21.32 7.82 10.70
CA ILE A 37 22.12 8.98 11.10
C ILE A 37 22.57 8.86 12.55
N ASP A 38 21.66 8.48 13.46
CA ASP A 38 21.90 8.60 14.90
C ASP A 38 22.35 7.28 15.56
N GLU A 39 22.04 6.12 14.99
CA GLU A 39 22.18 4.83 15.68
C GLU A 39 22.99 3.80 14.89
N ASN A 40 22.46 3.31 13.76
CA ASN A 40 23.02 2.19 13.03
C ASN A 40 22.90 2.42 11.52
N PHE A 41 24.05 2.68 10.87
CA PHE A 41 24.12 2.93 9.44
C PHE A 41 23.58 1.76 8.59
N ASN A 42 23.52 0.53 9.12
CA ASN A 42 23.03 -0.64 8.40
C ASN A 42 21.55 -0.98 8.65
N GLU A 43 20.85 -0.26 9.54
CA GLU A 43 19.47 -0.59 9.97
C GLU A 43 18.50 -0.77 8.79
N ALA A 44 18.58 0.13 7.78
CA ALA A 44 17.71 -0.01 6.61
C ALA A 44 18.04 -1.22 5.74
N LYS A 45 19.29 -1.70 5.71
CA LYS A 45 19.65 -2.90 4.96
C LYS A 45 18.94 -4.12 5.54
N ASP A 46 19.04 -4.27 6.87
CA ASP A 46 18.44 -5.39 7.59
C ASP A 46 16.91 -5.41 7.41
N LEU A 47 16.28 -4.24 7.42
CA LEU A 47 14.84 -4.15 7.25
C LEU A 47 14.38 -4.38 5.79
N TYR A 48 15.14 -3.90 4.80
CA TYR A 48 14.86 -4.16 3.39
C TYR A 48 15.09 -5.63 3.01
N GLU A 49 16.03 -6.32 3.67
CA GLU A 49 16.25 -7.75 3.50
C GLU A 49 15.02 -8.58 3.87
N LYS A 50 14.23 -8.15 4.86
CA LYS A 50 12.93 -8.78 5.20
C LYS A 50 11.89 -8.71 4.06
N LEU A 51 12.06 -7.77 3.13
CA LEU A 51 11.28 -7.68 1.89
C LEU A 51 11.94 -8.42 0.72
N GLY A 52 13.08 -9.07 0.94
CA GLY A 52 13.87 -9.74 -0.09
C GLY A 52 14.69 -8.77 -0.95
N ILE A 53 15.03 -7.58 -0.44
CA ILE A 53 15.72 -6.54 -1.20
C ILE A 53 17.13 -6.34 -0.64
N ALA A 54 18.14 -6.57 -1.47
CA ALA A 54 19.53 -6.28 -1.12
C ALA A 54 19.83 -4.78 -1.31
N LEU A 55 19.61 -4.00 -0.26
CA LEU A 55 19.80 -2.55 -0.29
C LEU A 55 21.26 -2.15 -0.04
N HIS A 56 21.84 -1.41 -0.98
CA HIS A 56 23.23 -0.93 -0.91
C HIS A 56 23.27 0.60 -1.02
N TYR A 57 23.83 1.29 -0.02
CA TYR A 57 24.05 2.74 -0.02
C TYR A 57 25.33 3.10 0.74
N THR A 58 25.91 4.26 0.39
CA THR A 58 27.17 4.77 0.94
C THR A 58 26.99 6.06 1.76
N SER A 59 25.77 6.62 1.78
CA SER A 59 25.40 7.77 2.61
C SER A 59 23.89 7.76 2.90
N SER A 60 23.45 8.56 3.87
CA SER A 60 22.02 8.72 4.18
C SER A 60 21.23 9.30 2.99
N GLN A 61 21.82 10.21 2.22
CA GLN A 61 21.21 10.72 0.98
C GLN A 61 21.15 9.65 -0.13
N ALA A 62 22.17 8.80 -0.25
CA ALA A 62 22.13 7.67 -1.18
C ALA A 62 21.03 6.66 -0.78
N PHE A 63 20.82 6.43 0.52
CA PHE A 63 19.69 5.65 1.04
C PHE A 63 18.35 6.25 0.60
N LEU A 64 18.15 7.56 0.81
CA LEU A 64 16.90 8.22 0.42
C LEU A 64 16.69 8.15 -1.10
N ARG A 65 17.69 8.52 -1.91
CA ARG A 65 17.63 8.48 -3.37
C ARG A 65 17.21 7.10 -3.87
N LYS A 66 17.82 6.04 -3.32
CA LYS A 66 17.48 4.66 -3.68
C LYS A 66 16.05 4.29 -3.32
N SER A 67 15.68 4.52 -2.07
CA SER A 67 14.37 4.14 -1.53
C SER A 67 13.22 4.91 -2.19
N VAL A 68 13.48 6.14 -2.63
CA VAL A 68 12.46 7.01 -3.23
C VAL A 68 12.35 6.79 -4.74
N PHE A 69 13.46 6.54 -5.46
CA PHE A 69 13.46 6.61 -6.94
C PHE A 69 14.11 5.45 -7.70
N GLU A 70 15.03 4.69 -7.11
CA GLU A 70 15.91 3.79 -7.88
C GLU A 70 15.61 2.31 -7.68
N LEU A 71 15.04 1.92 -6.54
CA LEU A 71 14.71 0.50 -6.30
C LEU A 71 13.56 0.06 -7.19
N ASP A 72 13.85 -0.86 -8.10
CA ASP A 72 12.83 -1.48 -8.94
C ASP A 72 11.76 -2.14 -8.08
N PHE A 73 10.52 -2.08 -8.55
CA PHE A 73 9.33 -2.67 -7.93
C PHE A 73 8.90 -2.11 -6.56
N ILE A 74 9.77 -1.38 -5.84
CA ILE A 74 9.55 -1.05 -4.42
C ILE A 74 9.86 0.42 -4.08
N SER A 75 10.61 1.14 -4.91
CA SER A 75 10.80 2.59 -4.71
C SER A 75 9.46 3.32 -4.66
N LEU A 76 9.41 4.43 -3.90
CA LEU A 76 8.19 5.23 -3.80
C LEU A 76 7.67 5.68 -5.17
N LEU A 77 8.56 6.12 -6.08
CA LEU A 77 8.17 6.48 -7.45
C LEU A 77 7.52 5.30 -8.18
N TYR A 78 8.10 4.09 -8.09
CA TYR A 78 7.52 2.90 -8.71
C TYR A 78 6.13 2.62 -8.15
N VAL A 79 6.01 2.54 -6.82
CA VAL A 79 4.76 2.21 -6.12
C VAL A 79 3.66 3.24 -6.42
N ILE A 80 3.99 4.54 -6.39
CA ILE A 80 3.08 5.63 -6.73
C ILE A 80 2.66 5.55 -8.20
N ASN A 81 3.59 5.24 -9.11
CA ASN A 81 3.27 5.05 -10.51
C ASN A 81 2.29 3.88 -10.71
N THR A 82 2.52 2.73 -10.06
CA THR A 82 1.60 1.58 -10.19
C THR A 82 0.23 1.88 -9.60
N ALA A 83 0.14 2.63 -8.49
CA ALA A 83 -1.15 3.13 -8.00
C ALA A 83 -1.85 4.03 -9.04
N ARG A 84 -1.11 4.93 -9.68
CA ARG A 84 -1.62 5.83 -10.72
C ARG A 84 -2.12 5.09 -11.96
N GLU A 85 -1.37 4.10 -12.45
CA GLU A 85 -1.80 3.33 -13.62
C GLU A 85 -3.12 2.60 -13.35
N ASN A 86 -3.26 1.98 -12.16
CA ASN A 86 -4.54 1.40 -11.74
C ASN A 86 -5.65 2.47 -11.63
N ALA A 87 -5.34 3.68 -11.17
CA ALA A 87 -6.30 4.78 -11.09
C ALA A 87 -6.76 5.27 -12.47
N ILE A 88 -5.88 5.21 -13.48
CA ILE A 88 -6.22 5.53 -14.88
C ILE A 88 -7.18 4.48 -15.44
N LEU A 89 -6.87 3.19 -15.25
CA LEU A 89 -7.70 2.08 -15.71
C LEU A 89 -9.10 2.08 -15.09
N THR A 90 -9.21 2.59 -13.86
CA THR A 90 -10.45 2.57 -13.08
C THR A 90 -11.08 3.95 -12.94
N ARG A 91 -10.69 4.91 -13.78
CA ARG A 91 -11.04 6.34 -13.64
C ARG A 91 -12.52 6.63 -13.44
N SER A 92 -13.40 5.87 -14.11
CA SER A 92 -14.86 5.99 -14.01
C SER A 92 -15.43 5.63 -12.64
N HIS A 93 -14.66 4.94 -11.81
CA HIS A 93 -15.06 4.47 -10.48
C HIS A 93 -14.44 5.30 -9.35
N LEU A 94 -13.70 6.37 -9.67
CA LEU A 94 -12.97 7.16 -8.68
C LEU A 94 -13.54 8.57 -8.53
N PRO A 95 -13.61 9.11 -7.29
CA PRO A 95 -13.85 10.52 -7.09
C PRO A 95 -12.80 11.36 -7.84
N ASN A 96 -13.25 12.42 -8.53
CA ASN A 96 -12.37 13.29 -9.31
C ASN A 96 -11.18 13.79 -8.48
N ARG A 97 -11.43 14.22 -7.22
CA ARG A 97 -10.38 14.70 -6.31
C ARG A 97 -9.35 13.62 -5.98
N MET A 98 -9.79 12.39 -5.73
CA MET A 98 -8.89 11.28 -5.42
C MET A 98 -7.97 11.00 -6.61
N PHE A 99 -8.54 10.86 -7.81
CA PHE A 99 -7.75 10.65 -9.04
C PHE A 99 -6.76 11.78 -9.30
N SER A 100 -7.22 13.05 -9.21
CA SER A 100 -6.36 14.21 -9.43
C SER A 100 -5.18 14.26 -8.47
N ARG A 101 -5.37 13.89 -7.20
CA ARG A 101 -4.27 13.84 -6.21
C ARG A 101 -3.28 12.73 -6.49
N ILE A 102 -3.75 11.52 -6.82
CA ILE A 102 -2.86 10.39 -7.19
C ILE A 102 -2.00 10.79 -8.39
N ASN A 103 -2.62 11.37 -9.42
CA ASN A 103 -1.90 11.81 -10.61
C ASN A 103 -0.91 12.96 -10.30
N ALA A 104 -1.32 13.95 -9.51
CA ALA A 104 -0.44 15.05 -9.11
C ALA A 104 0.75 14.58 -8.27
N LEU A 105 0.54 13.62 -7.37
CA LEU A 105 1.61 13.04 -6.55
C LEU A 105 2.67 12.37 -7.42
N TYR A 106 2.26 11.56 -8.41
CA TYR A 106 3.19 10.96 -9.38
C TYR A 106 3.98 12.03 -10.14
N LEU A 107 3.32 13.07 -10.65
CA LEU A 107 4.00 14.14 -11.39
C LEU A 107 5.02 14.88 -10.52
N LYS A 108 4.72 15.12 -9.24
CA LYS A 108 5.69 15.67 -8.27
C LYS A 108 6.92 14.77 -8.13
N TYR A 109 6.74 13.45 -8.03
CA TYR A 109 7.84 12.50 -7.93
C TYR A 109 8.67 12.41 -9.23
N GLN A 110 8.02 12.47 -10.40
CA GLN A 110 8.74 12.52 -11.68
C GLN A 110 9.62 13.76 -11.79
N ALA A 111 9.13 14.93 -11.37
CA ALA A 111 9.93 16.14 -11.34
C ALA A 111 11.08 16.06 -10.32
N ALA A 112 10.80 15.57 -9.11
CA ALA A 112 11.80 15.43 -8.04
C ALA A 112 12.87 14.37 -8.33
N LYS A 113 12.65 13.48 -9.30
CA LYS A 113 13.62 12.45 -9.68
C LYS A 113 14.96 13.05 -10.12
N GLU A 114 14.92 14.21 -10.77
CA GLU A 114 16.08 14.94 -11.29
C GLU A 114 16.86 15.69 -10.20
N GLU A 115 16.28 15.86 -9.01
CA GLU A 115 16.93 16.55 -7.90
C GLU A 115 18.03 15.68 -7.27
N PRO A 116 19.22 16.22 -6.98
CA PRO A 116 20.35 15.43 -6.48
C PRO A 116 20.13 14.91 -5.05
N THR A 117 19.21 15.51 -4.29
CA THR A 117 18.97 15.19 -2.87
C THR A 117 17.49 15.02 -2.59
N VAL A 118 17.19 14.30 -1.52
CA VAL A 118 15.83 14.12 -1.00
C VAL A 118 15.72 14.79 0.36
N SER A 119 14.68 15.60 0.51
CA SER A 119 14.33 16.25 1.77
C SER A 119 13.34 15.41 2.58
N ILE A 120 13.61 15.22 3.87
CA ILE A 120 12.65 14.58 4.80
C ILE A 120 11.37 15.40 4.91
N TYR A 121 11.46 16.74 4.92
CA TYR A 121 10.28 17.61 4.93
C TYR A 121 9.40 17.38 3.68
N TRP A 122 10.01 17.07 2.53
CA TRP A 122 9.25 16.73 1.34
C TRP A 122 8.56 15.36 1.48
N LEU A 123 9.19 14.36 2.10
CA LEU A 123 8.55 13.07 2.40
C LEU A 123 7.39 13.21 3.41
N GLU A 124 7.50 14.11 4.39
CA GLU A 124 6.37 14.45 5.26
C GLU A 124 5.20 15.04 4.47
N SER A 125 5.48 15.89 3.48
CA SER A 125 4.43 16.39 2.57
C SER A 125 3.81 15.28 1.71
N THR A 126 4.57 14.22 1.37
CA THR A 126 4.01 13.02 0.73
C THR A 126 3.01 12.33 1.64
N LEU A 127 3.30 12.19 2.94
CA LEU A 127 2.36 11.59 3.89
C LEU A 127 1.05 12.39 3.96
N GLN A 128 1.14 13.72 4.03
CA GLN A 128 -0.04 14.60 4.02
C GLN A 128 -0.90 14.41 2.77
N GLU A 129 -0.28 14.24 1.59
CA GLU A 129 -1.01 13.98 0.34
C GLU A 129 -1.65 12.59 0.32
N LEU A 130 -0.98 11.56 0.85
CA LEU A 130 -1.54 10.20 0.96
C LEU A 130 -2.72 10.16 1.94
N ASP A 131 -2.60 10.85 3.08
CA ASP A 131 -3.70 11.02 4.04
C ASP A 131 -4.90 11.73 3.38
N ALA A 132 -4.65 12.76 2.57
CA ALA A 132 -5.69 13.44 1.81
C ALA A 132 -6.31 12.55 0.72
N ILE A 133 -5.55 11.65 0.08
CA ILE A 133 -6.07 10.67 -0.88
C ILE A 133 -7.05 9.72 -0.17
N TRP A 134 -6.68 9.19 1.01
CA TRP A 134 -7.59 8.37 1.81
C TRP A 134 -8.82 9.14 2.27
N GLY A 135 -8.64 10.38 2.74
CA GLY A 135 -9.76 11.23 3.12
C GLY A 135 -10.76 11.47 1.98
N ASN A 136 -10.31 11.57 0.72
CA ASN A 136 -11.23 11.71 -0.41
C ASN A 136 -12.03 10.43 -0.71
N LEU A 137 -11.53 9.26 -0.33
CA LEU A 137 -12.29 8.01 -0.42
C LEU A 137 -13.37 7.97 0.65
N GLU A 138 -13.02 8.32 1.89
CA GLU A 138 -13.91 8.26 3.06
C GLU A 138 -14.98 9.37 3.08
N LEU A 139 -14.66 10.57 2.59
CA LEU A 139 -15.55 11.74 2.60
C LEU A 139 -16.47 11.83 1.36
N SER A 140 -16.52 10.79 0.53
CA SER A 140 -17.44 10.78 -0.62
C SER A 140 -18.90 10.78 -0.14
N LEU A 141 -19.66 11.83 -0.48
CA LEU A 141 -21.08 11.96 -0.12
C LEU A 141 -21.95 10.82 -0.67
N VAL A 142 -21.52 10.22 -1.77
CA VAL A 142 -22.11 9.01 -2.34
C VAL A 142 -21.07 7.90 -2.20
N GLU A 143 -21.36 6.90 -1.37
CA GLU A 143 -20.51 5.71 -1.25
C GLU A 143 -20.49 5.00 -2.61
N SER A 144 -19.32 4.97 -3.26
CA SER A 144 -19.14 4.16 -4.45
C SER A 144 -19.28 2.70 -4.05
N LYS A 145 -20.08 1.93 -4.79
CA LYS A 145 -20.26 0.49 -4.54
C LYS A 145 -18.95 -0.27 -4.62
N GLU A 146 -17.96 0.28 -5.33
CA GLU A 146 -16.66 -0.30 -5.58
C GLU A 146 -15.59 0.13 -4.57
N ALA A 147 -15.84 1.16 -3.74
CA ALA A 147 -14.93 1.61 -2.69
C ALA A 147 -14.42 0.49 -1.76
N PRO A 148 -15.25 -0.50 -1.36
CA PRO A 148 -14.79 -1.63 -0.56
C PRO A 148 -13.62 -2.42 -1.16
N LEU A 149 -13.46 -2.45 -2.50
CA LEU A 149 -12.32 -3.11 -3.13
C LEU A 149 -11.00 -2.38 -2.86
N ILE A 150 -11.04 -1.04 -2.89
CA ILE A 150 -9.88 -0.20 -2.56
C ILE A 150 -9.55 -0.35 -1.07
N GLU A 151 -10.57 -0.32 -0.21
CA GLU A 151 -10.42 -0.53 1.24
C GLU A 151 -9.86 -1.91 1.58
N LEU A 152 -10.28 -2.96 0.85
CA LEU A 152 -9.76 -4.31 1.01
C LEU A 152 -8.25 -4.33 0.73
N GLY A 153 -7.82 -3.70 -0.38
CA GLY A 153 -6.41 -3.55 -0.71
C GLY A 153 -5.63 -2.84 0.38
N LYS A 154 -6.16 -1.72 0.90
CA LYS A 154 -5.56 -0.97 2.01
C LYS A 154 -5.30 -1.86 3.24
N VAL A 155 -6.33 -2.58 3.71
CA VAL A 155 -6.20 -3.41 4.92
C VAL A 155 -5.26 -4.58 4.68
N VAL A 156 -5.41 -5.28 3.56
CA VAL A 156 -4.55 -6.42 3.20
C VAL A 156 -3.08 -6.01 3.13
N GLU A 157 -2.76 -4.87 2.51
CA GLU A 157 -1.38 -4.40 2.42
C GLU A 157 -0.80 -4.04 3.80
N ARG A 158 -1.59 -3.39 4.65
CA ARG A 158 -1.18 -3.06 6.02
C ARG A 158 -0.83 -4.32 6.80
N MET A 159 -1.67 -5.35 6.71
CA MET A 159 -1.43 -6.63 7.36
C MET A 159 -0.17 -7.33 6.80
N ASP A 160 0.01 -7.35 5.48
CA ASP A 160 1.19 -7.97 4.83
C ASP A 160 2.50 -7.29 5.29
N LEU A 161 2.57 -5.96 5.23
CA LEU A 161 3.75 -5.21 5.64
C LEU A 161 4.02 -5.33 7.15
N SER A 162 2.97 -5.32 7.98
CA SER A 162 3.11 -5.50 9.44
C SER A 162 3.76 -6.84 9.80
N ILE A 163 3.37 -7.91 9.10
CA ILE A 163 3.94 -9.24 9.29
C ILE A 163 5.36 -9.33 8.72
N ARG A 164 5.61 -8.79 7.52
CA ARG A 164 6.92 -8.94 6.86
C ARG A 164 8.01 -8.13 7.54
N LEU A 165 7.74 -6.87 7.86
CA LEU A 165 8.73 -5.92 8.38
C LEU A 165 8.92 -6.06 9.89
N PHE A 166 7.81 -6.23 10.62
CA PHE A 166 7.81 -6.11 12.08
C PHE A 166 7.46 -7.42 12.80
N ASP A 167 7.28 -8.52 12.07
CA ASP A 167 6.88 -9.83 12.63
C ASP A 167 5.60 -9.75 13.50
N SER A 168 4.78 -8.73 13.26
CA SER A 168 3.64 -8.37 14.11
C SER A 168 2.36 -9.04 13.60
N ILE A 169 2.25 -10.36 13.82
CA ILE A 169 1.08 -11.14 13.39
C ILE A 169 -0.15 -10.75 14.21
N GLU A 170 0.02 -10.37 15.48
CA GLU A 170 -1.05 -9.90 16.37
C GLU A 170 -1.77 -8.66 15.80
N ALA A 171 -1.02 -7.70 15.26
CA ALA A 171 -1.60 -6.53 14.60
C ALA A 171 -2.44 -6.93 13.38
N ALA A 172 -1.97 -7.89 12.59
CA ALA A 172 -2.76 -8.43 11.47
C ALA A 172 -4.01 -9.18 11.96
N VAL A 173 -3.94 -9.89 13.08
CA VAL A 173 -5.12 -10.53 13.69
C VAL A 173 -6.16 -9.48 14.10
N TRP A 174 -5.75 -8.35 14.69
CA TRP A 174 -6.68 -7.26 15.03
C TRP A 174 -7.40 -6.66 13.82
N ASP A 175 -6.72 -6.56 12.67
CA ASP A 175 -7.33 -6.07 11.43
C ASP A 175 -8.30 -7.08 10.78
N THR A 176 -8.35 -8.33 11.26
CA THR A 176 -9.18 -9.40 10.66
C THR A 176 -10.68 -9.10 10.72
N GLU A 177 -11.18 -8.48 11.80
CA GLU A 177 -12.60 -8.13 11.88
C GLU A 177 -12.96 -7.06 10.85
N LYS A 178 -12.12 -6.01 10.75
CA LYS A 178 -12.28 -4.96 9.73
C LYS A 178 -12.23 -5.55 8.32
N LEU A 179 -11.29 -6.47 8.06
CA LEU A 179 -11.17 -7.17 6.79
C LEU A 179 -12.47 -7.93 6.44
N ASN A 180 -13.05 -8.66 7.40
CA ASN A 180 -14.30 -9.38 7.22
C ASN A 180 -15.50 -8.46 6.98
N VAL A 181 -15.56 -7.29 7.62
CA VAL A 181 -16.61 -6.28 7.39
C VAL A 181 -16.54 -5.75 5.95
N ILE A 182 -15.34 -5.42 5.47
CA ILE A 182 -15.13 -4.95 4.09
C ILE A 182 -15.44 -6.07 3.08
N ALA A 183 -14.98 -7.29 3.35
CA ALA A 183 -15.23 -8.45 2.50
C ALA A 183 -16.72 -8.76 2.36
N ASP A 184 -17.52 -8.56 3.42
CA ASP A 184 -18.98 -8.74 3.35
C ASP A 184 -19.66 -7.68 2.47
N LYS A 185 -19.16 -6.43 2.46
CA LYS A 185 -19.62 -5.40 1.50
C LYS A 185 -19.36 -5.81 0.04
N ILE A 186 -18.24 -6.49 -0.23
CA ILE A 186 -17.90 -6.99 -1.57
C ILE A 186 -18.77 -8.20 -1.93
N ARG A 187 -18.82 -9.18 -1.04
CA ARG A 187 -19.54 -10.46 -1.20
C ARG A 187 -20.27 -10.82 0.11
N PRO A 188 -21.56 -10.46 0.22
CA PRO A 188 -22.36 -10.81 1.38
C PRO A 188 -22.39 -12.32 1.61
N GLY A 189 -22.22 -12.74 2.86
CA GLY A 189 -22.23 -14.16 3.22
C GLY A 189 -20.98 -14.94 2.80
N HIS A 190 -19.88 -14.25 2.49
CA HIS A 190 -18.58 -14.91 2.31
C HIS A 190 -18.19 -15.72 3.56
N LYS A 191 -17.38 -16.76 3.35
CA LYS A 191 -16.77 -17.48 4.47
C LYS A 191 -15.84 -16.51 5.21
N LYS A 192 -16.07 -16.33 6.51
CA LYS A 192 -15.24 -15.49 7.37
C LYS A 192 -13.77 -15.91 7.28
N ILE A 193 -12.92 -14.91 7.10
CA ILE A 193 -11.47 -15.03 7.09
C ILE A 193 -11.02 -15.16 8.54
N LEU A 194 -10.25 -16.21 8.81
CA LEU A 194 -9.68 -16.50 10.13
C LEU A 194 -8.17 -16.52 10.01
N LEU A 195 -7.50 -15.71 10.83
CA LEU A 195 -6.05 -15.68 10.94
C LEU A 195 -5.60 -16.27 12.28
N SER A 196 -4.54 -17.08 12.22
CA SER A 196 -3.84 -17.60 13.39
C SER A 196 -2.51 -16.87 13.55
N SER A 197 -2.18 -16.47 14.77
CA SER A 197 -0.85 -15.91 15.10
C SER A 197 0.28 -16.94 15.05
N SER A 198 -0.04 -18.24 14.97
CA SER A 198 0.95 -19.30 15.15
C SER A 198 1.90 -19.53 13.97
N GLN A 199 1.57 -19.08 12.75
CA GLN A 199 2.37 -19.37 11.55
C GLN A 199 2.40 -18.20 10.55
N LYS A 200 3.53 -17.51 10.49
CA LYS A 200 3.78 -16.35 9.59
C LYS A 200 3.44 -16.65 8.13
N ALA A 201 3.99 -17.73 7.57
CA ALA A 201 3.79 -18.09 6.16
C ALA A 201 2.31 -18.35 5.83
N LYS A 202 1.59 -19.03 6.73
CA LYS A 202 0.15 -19.31 6.57
C LYS A 202 -0.70 -18.04 6.67
N ALA A 203 -0.37 -17.14 7.60
CA ALA A 203 -1.05 -15.86 7.73
C ALA A 203 -0.89 -15.02 6.45
N LEU A 204 0.34 -14.88 5.94
CA LEU A 204 0.61 -14.19 4.68
C LEU A 204 -0.12 -14.81 3.49
N ALA A 205 -0.12 -16.14 3.36
CA ALA A 205 -0.83 -16.82 2.28
C ALA A 205 -2.35 -16.61 2.36
N THR A 206 -2.89 -16.57 3.58
CA THR A 206 -4.33 -16.34 3.81
C THR A 206 -4.71 -14.92 3.41
N ILE A 207 -4.03 -13.91 3.94
CA ILE A 207 -4.32 -12.50 3.67
C ILE A 207 -4.21 -12.19 2.17
N ASN A 208 -3.16 -12.68 1.50
CA ASN A 208 -2.93 -12.39 0.08
C ASN A 208 -3.87 -13.15 -0.87
N SER A 209 -4.59 -14.18 -0.40
CA SER A 209 -5.57 -14.91 -1.23
C SER A 209 -7.01 -14.40 -1.07
N VAL A 210 -7.28 -13.49 -0.13
CA VAL A 210 -8.63 -12.98 0.18
C VAL A 210 -9.34 -12.41 -1.05
N PHE A 211 -8.67 -11.53 -1.80
CA PHE A 211 -9.27 -10.93 -3.00
C PHE A 211 -9.70 -12.00 -4.01
N GLY A 212 -8.81 -12.95 -4.32
CA GLY A 212 -9.10 -14.06 -5.22
C GLY A 212 -10.31 -14.86 -4.76
N ALA A 213 -10.34 -15.23 -3.47
CA ALA A 213 -11.46 -16.00 -2.90
C ALA A 213 -12.82 -15.28 -3.00
N LEU A 214 -12.85 -13.95 -2.91
CA LEU A 214 -14.08 -13.16 -3.02
C LEU A 214 -14.59 -13.09 -4.47
N ILE A 215 -13.69 -12.99 -5.45
CA ILE A 215 -14.04 -12.80 -6.87
C ILE A 215 -14.26 -14.12 -7.61
N THR A 216 -13.56 -15.21 -7.27
CA THR A 216 -13.61 -16.48 -8.05
C THR A 216 -14.75 -17.41 -7.68
N SER A 217 -15.46 -17.22 -6.57
CA SER A 217 -16.53 -18.14 -6.16
C SER A 217 -17.84 -17.93 -6.96
N HIS A 218 -17.71 -17.73 -8.28
CA HIS A 218 -18.75 -17.80 -9.30
C HIS A 218 -19.01 -19.23 -9.80
N GLU A 219 -18.21 -20.21 -9.37
CA GLU A 219 -18.31 -21.60 -9.83
C GLU A 219 -18.37 -22.56 -8.63
N SER A 220 -19.57 -22.82 -8.12
CA SER A 220 -19.94 -24.09 -7.46
C SER A 220 -21.46 -24.20 -7.35
#